data_AF-A0A7C5AL00-F1
#
_entry.id   AF-A0A7C5AL00-F1
#
_cell.length_a   1.000
_cell.length_b   1.000
_cell.length_c   1.000
_cell.angle_alpha   90.00
_cell.angle_beta   90.00
_cell.angle_gamma   90.00
#
_symmetry.space_group_name_H-M   'P 1'
#
loop_
_entity.id
_entity.type
_entity.pdbx_description
1 polymer ?
#
loop_
_entity_poly.entity_id
_entity_poly.type
_entity_poly.pdbx_seq_one_letter_code
_entity_poly.pdbx_strand_id
1 'polypeptide(L)'
;MSRKLAILLPMLAVGVALDQLTKFLVIQALPLGTQIPVIRGFFNLVHIRNRGAAFGLLANLSPHFAWGFFLATTTLVLAVVAYLWWRLSEKDTLASFGYGLIFTGALGNLLDRLRLGEVIDFLDFHLGRYHWPAFNLADTLVCLGAGLLVWAILQKDQSPDVSHSL
;
A
#
# COMPACT_ATOMS: atom_id res chain seq x y z
N MET A 1 -2.01 -21.74 16.42
CA MET A 1 -2.22 -20.76 15.34
C MET A 1 -1.09 -20.95 14.34
N SER A 2 -1.35 -20.97 13.02
CA SER A 2 -0.25 -21.08 12.04
C SER A 2 0.70 -19.90 12.19
N ARG A 3 2.01 -20.11 11.99
CA ARG A 3 3.02 -19.07 12.19
C ARG A 3 2.74 -17.88 11.28
N LYS A 4 2.26 -18.14 10.07
CA LYS A 4 1.82 -17.10 9.13
C LYS A 4 0.67 -16.25 9.68
N LEU A 5 -0.35 -16.85 10.29
CA LEU A 5 -1.47 -16.11 10.89
C LEU A 5 -1.02 -15.25 12.07
N ALA A 6 -0.08 -15.77 12.88
CA ALA A 6 0.49 -15.02 13.99
C ALA A 6 1.25 -13.76 13.55
N ILE A 7 1.76 -13.73 12.32
CA ILE A 7 2.42 -12.56 11.72
C ILE A 7 1.40 -11.66 11.02
N LEU A 8 0.49 -12.24 10.25
CA LEU A 8 -0.47 -11.49 9.44
C LEU A 8 -1.46 -10.69 10.30
N LEU A 9 -2.03 -11.30 11.35
CA LEU A 9 -3.11 -10.64 12.11
C LEU A 9 -2.64 -9.37 12.84
N PRO A 10 -1.51 -9.35 13.56
CA PRO A 10 -1.01 -8.13 14.18
C PRO A 10 -0.62 -7.08 13.13
N MET A 11 0.03 -7.50 12.04
CA MET A 11 0.41 -6.61 10.95
C MET A 11 -0.82 -5.92 10.34
N LEU A 12 -1.86 -6.70 10.06
CA LEU A 12 -3.12 -6.20 9.52
C LEU A 12 -3.77 -5.21 10.49
N ALA A 13 -3.92 -5.61 11.75
CA ALA A 13 -4.57 -4.78 12.77
C ALA A 13 -3.83 -3.46 12.99
N VAL A 14 -2.52 -3.51 13.19
CA VAL A 14 -1.69 -2.32 13.45
C VAL A 14 -1.55 -1.47 12.20
N GLY A 15 -1.26 -2.07 11.05
CA GLY A 15 -1.03 -1.32 9.80
C GLY A 15 -2.28 -0.59 9.33
N VAL A 16 -3.45 -1.25 9.33
CA VAL A 16 -4.71 -0.56 9.00
C VAL A 16 -5.06 0.48 10.05
N ALA A 17 -4.90 0.20 11.35
CA ALA A 17 -5.20 1.18 12.39
C ALA A 17 -4.33 2.44 12.26
N LEU A 18 -3.03 2.28 12.01
CA LEU A 18 -2.11 3.41 11.81
C LEU A 18 -2.40 4.18 10.52
N ASP A 19 -2.70 3.50 9.42
CA ASP A 19 -3.08 4.17 8.16
C ASP A 19 -4.32 5.03 8.38
N GLN A 20 -5.35 4.47 9.00
CA GLN A 20 -6.61 5.16 9.24
C GLN A 20 -6.49 6.28 10.26
N LEU A 21 -5.69 6.07 11.31
CA LEU A 21 -5.41 7.12 12.29
C LEU A 21 -4.65 8.29 11.66
N THR A 22 -3.60 8.03 10.89
CA THR A 22 -2.81 9.08 10.25
C THR A 22 -3.63 9.89 9.25
N LYS A 23 -4.46 9.23 8.42
CA LYS A 23 -5.41 9.91 7.53
C LYS A 23 -6.42 10.77 8.29
N PHE A 24 -6.98 10.23 9.37
CA PHE A 24 -7.91 10.98 10.23
C PHE A 24 -7.24 12.22 10.82
N LEU A 25 -6.03 12.10 11.34
CA LEU A 25 -5.28 13.24 11.90
C LEU A 25 -5.01 14.32 10.85
N VAL A 26 -4.66 13.94 9.61
CA VAL A 26 -4.46 14.90 8.51
C VAL A 26 -5.77 15.63 8.17
N ILE A 27 -6.89 14.93 8.08
CA ILE A 27 -8.20 15.54 7.80
C ILE A 27 -8.56 16.57 8.88
N GLN A 28 -8.24 16.30 10.15
CA GLN A 28 -8.53 17.22 11.26
C GLN A 28 -7.57 18.41 11.32
N ALA A 29 -6.30 18.21 10.96
CA ALA A 29 -5.26 19.22 11.16
C ALA A 29 -5.04 20.13 9.94
N LEU A 30 -5.31 19.65 8.71
CA LEU A 30 -5.07 20.40 7.48
C LEU A 30 -6.36 20.57 6.68
N PRO A 31 -6.73 21.81 6.28
CA PRO A 31 -7.78 22.01 5.29
C PRO A 31 -7.43 21.34 3.95
N LEU A 32 -8.45 20.89 3.22
CA LEU A 32 -8.26 20.25 1.91
C LEU A 32 -7.48 21.16 0.94
N GLY A 33 -6.48 20.60 0.26
CA GLY A 33 -5.66 21.31 -0.73
C GLY A 33 -4.57 22.20 -0.12
N THR A 34 -4.38 22.14 1.20
CA THR A 34 -3.30 22.86 1.89
C THR A 34 -2.12 21.95 2.22
N GLN A 35 -1.00 22.58 2.59
CA GLN A 35 0.23 21.90 2.96
C GLN A 35 0.93 22.59 4.13
N ILE A 36 1.67 21.79 4.91
CA ILE A 36 2.58 22.25 5.95
C ILE A 36 3.98 21.69 5.66
N PRO A 37 5.00 22.54 5.48
CA PRO A 37 6.37 22.06 5.29
C PRO A 37 6.91 21.48 6.59
N VAL A 38 7.29 20.20 6.55
CA VAL A 38 7.96 19.52 7.68
C VAL A 38 9.46 19.65 7.56
N ILE A 39 10.00 19.42 6.36
CA ILE A 39 11.41 19.68 6.02
C ILE A 39 11.42 20.63 4.83
N ARG A 40 11.82 21.88 5.07
CA ARG A 40 11.79 22.94 4.06
C ARG A 40 12.62 22.51 2.84
N GLY A 41 11.98 22.50 1.66
CA GLY A 41 12.60 22.15 0.40
C GLY A 41 12.71 20.65 0.10
N PHE A 42 12.10 19.79 0.93
CA PHE A 42 12.16 18.33 0.75
C PHE A 42 10.85 17.59 1.05
N PHE A 43 10.17 17.90 2.16
CA PHE A 43 9.02 17.13 2.63
C PHE A 43 7.92 18.02 3.21
N ASN A 44 6.71 17.82 2.70
CA ASN A 44 5.48 18.45 3.18
C ASN A 44 4.49 17.39 3.68
N LEU A 45 3.71 17.76 4.69
CA LEU A 45 2.41 17.15 4.92
C LEU A 45 1.38 17.89 4.09
N VAL A 46 0.61 17.17 3.29
CA VAL A 46 -0.44 17.71 2.42
C VAL A 46 -1.79 17.10 2.80
N HIS A 47 -2.89 17.70 2.36
CA HIS A 47 -4.19 17.05 2.38
C HIS A 47 -4.73 16.99 0.95
N ILE A 48 -4.53 15.84 0.30
CA ILE A 48 -4.98 15.57 -1.05
C ILE A 48 -6.00 14.43 -1.03
N ARG A 49 -7.07 14.59 -1.83
CA ARG A 49 -8.10 13.57 -2.04
C ARG A 49 -7.93 12.96 -3.42
N ASN A 50 -7.52 11.71 -3.46
CA ASN A 50 -7.20 10.98 -4.67
C ASN A 50 -8.36 10.07 -5.09
N ARG A 51 -9.04 10.48 -6.16
CA ARG A 51 -10.18 9.74 -6.75
C ARG A 51 -9.77 8.62 -7.70
N GLY A 52 -8.48 8.30 -7.78
CA GLY A 52 -7.95 7.39 -8.79
C GLY A 52 -7.22 8.08 -9.93
N ALA A 53 -6.78 9.32 -9.74
CA ALA A 53 -6.00 10.04 -10.73
C ALA A 53 -4.49 9.79 -10.56
N ALA A 54 -4.08 8.64 -10.01
CA ALA A 54 -2.67 8.28 -9.97
C ALA A 54 -2.10 8.33 -11.40
N PHE A 55 -1.15 9.24 -11.64
CA PHE A 55 -0.53 9.56 -12.93
C PHE A 55 -1.43 10.22 -14.01
N GLY A 56 -2.62 10.72 -13.66
CA GLY A 56 -3.49 11.40 -14.63
C GLY A 56 -4.09 10.50 -15.72
N LEU A 57 -3.78 9.19 -15.73
CA LEU A 57 -4.20 8.22 -16.74
C LEU A 57 -5.73 8.10 -16.88
N LEU A 58 -6.47 8.34 -15.81
CA LEU A 58 -7.94 8.28 -15.76
C LEU A 58 -8.57 9.62 -15.35
N ALA A 59 -7.81 10.72 -15.32
CA ALA A 59 -8.32 12.02 -14.88
C ALA A 59 -9.41 12.58 -15.81
N ASN A 60 -9.42 12.17 -17.08
CA ASN A 60 -10.43 12.55 -18.07
C ASN A 60 -11.68 11.63 -18.06
N LEU A 61 -11.68 10.57 -17.26
CA LEU A 61 -12.84 9.67 -17.16
C LEU A 61 -13.84 10.19 -16.13
N SER A 62 -15.09 9.73 -16.26
CA SER A 62 -16.13 9.99 -15.26
C SER A 62 -15.62 9.60 -13.86
N PRO A 63 -15.76 10.45 -12.83
CA PRO A 63 -15.34 10.14 -11.47
C PRO A 63 -15.93 8.82 -10.94
N HIS A 64 -17.17 8.49 -11.34
CA HIS A 64 -17.82 7.23 -10.96
C HIS A 64 -17.15 6.01 -11.59
N PHE A 65 -16.71 6.14 -12.85
CA PHE A 65 -15.99 5.06 -13.53
C PHE A 65 -14.61 4.84 -12.88
N ALA A 66 -13.86 5.92 -12.63
CA ALA A 66 -12.57 5.84 -11.95
C ALA A 66 -12.72 5.17 -10.57
N TRP A 67 -13.67 5.65 -9.75
CA TRP A 67 -13.96 5.04 -8.46
C TRP A 67 -14.26 3.54 -8.56
N GLY A 68 -15.18 3.14 -9.46
CA GLY A 68 -15.55 1.73 -9.65
C GLY A 68 -14.38 0.88 -10.14
N PHE A 69 -13.56 1.41 -11.04
CA PHE A 69 -12.35 0.73 -11.53
C PHE A 69 -11.34 0.48 -10.41
N PHE A 70 -11.04 1.49 -9.58
CA PHE A 70 -10.10 1.29 -8.47
C PHE A 70 -10.68 0.39 -7.38
N LEU A 71 -11.98 0.50 -7.10
CA LEU A 71 -12.64 -0.39 -6.14
C LEU A 71 -12.53 -1.85 -6.59
N ALA A 72 -12.86 -2.13 -7.86
CA ALA A 72 -12.80 -3.47 -8.42
C ALA A 72 -11.36 -4.01 -8.49
N THR A 73 -10.41 -3.21 -8.97
CA THR A 73 -9.01 -3.62 -9.09
C THR A 73 -8.35 -3.85 -7.73
N THR A 74 -8.56 -2.98 -6.74
CA THR A 74 -8.04 -3.19 -5.38
C THR A 74 -8.65 -4.44 -4.73
N THR A 75 -9.96 -4.67 -4.92
CA THR A 75 -10.62 -5.90 -4.42
C THR A 75 -10.05 -7.16 -5.06
N LEU A 76 -9.80 -7.13 -6.37
CA LEU A 76 -9.16 -8.23 -7.09
C LEU A 76 -7.74 -8.49 -6.57
N VAL A 77 -6.94 -7.44 -6.37
CA VAL A 77 -5.59 -7.55 -5.80
C VAL A 77 -5.62 -8.20 -4.42
N LEU A 78 -6.53 -7.79 -3.53
CA LEU A 78 -6.69 -8.42 -2.22
C LEU A 78 -7.02 -9.91 -2.33
N ALA A 79 -7.94 -10.29 -3.23
CA ALA A 79 -8.29 -11.69 -3.45
C ALA A 79 -7.11 -12.52 -3.96
N VAL A 80 -6.36 -12.00 -4.93
CA VAL A 80 -5.17 -12.66 -5.49
C VAL A 80 -4.08 -12.79 -4.43
N VAL A 81 -3.78 -11.72 -3.68
CA VAL A 81 -2.76 -11.73 -2.62
C VAL A 81 -3.14 -12.71 -1.51
N ALA A 82 -4.40 -12.74 -1.08
CA ALA A 82 -4.87 -13.70 -0.09
C ALA A 82 -4.74 -15.14 -0.58
N TYR A 83 -5.09 -15.41 -1.84
CA TYR A 83 -4.93 -16.73 -2.46
C TYR A 83 -3.46 -17.16 -2.52
N LEU A 84 -2.57 -16.30 -3.00
CA LEU A 84 -1.13 -16.60 -3.09
C LEU A 84 -0.51 -16.81 -1.70
N TRP A 85 -0.90 -15.99 -0.73
CA TRP A 85 -0.46 -16.14 0.65
C TRP A 85 -0.93 -17.47 1.28
N TRP A 86 -2.17 -17.91 1.00
CA TRP A 86 -2.69 -19.19 1.48
C TRP A 86 -1.90 -20.37 0.90
N ARG A 87 -1.50 -20.28 -0.37
CA ARG A 87 -0.74 -21.32 -1.08
C ARG A 87 0.73 -21.40 -0.67
N LEU A 88 1.22 -20.40 0.05
CA LEU A 88 2.62 -20.29 0.45
C LEU A 88 2.99 -21.36 1.49
N SER A 89 4.25 -21.82 1.52
CA SER A 89 4.73 -22.72 2.58
C SER A 89 4.89 -21.98 3.92
N GLU A 90 4.68 -22.66 5.06
CA GLU A 90 4.97 -22.09 6.40
C GLU A 90 6.45 -21.66 6.57
N LYS A 91 7.34 -22.20 5.73
CA LYS A 91 8.77 -21.88 5.73
C LYS A 91 9.10 -20.57 5.02
N ASP A 92 8.27 -20.11 4.09
CA ASP A 92 8.52 -18.91 3.27
C ASP A 92 8.12 -17.62 4.02
N THR A 93 8.68 -17.44 5.22
CA THR A 93 8.30 -16.37 6.15
C THR A 93 8.46 -14.97 5.57
N LEU A 94 9.52 -14.73 4.79
CA LEU A 94 9.78 -13.45 4.13
C LEU A 94 8.70 -13.10 3.09
N ALA A 95 8.33 -14.06 2.24
CA ALA A 95 7.26 -13.87 1.28
C ALA A 95 5.90 -13.70 1.98
N SER A 96 5.68 -14.41 3.08
CA SER A 96 4.47 -14.26 3.90
C SER A 96 4.33 -12.85 4.45
N PHE A 97 5.44 -12.25 4.89
CA PHE A 97 5.49 -10.86 5.36
C PHE A 97 5.24 -9.87 4.22
N GLY A 98 5.85 -10.08 3.05
CA GLY A 98 5.64 -9.26 1.86
C GLY A 98 4.18 -9.21 1.42
N TYR A 99 3.54 -10.37 1.28
CA TYR A 99 2.10 -10.45 0.97
C TYR A 99 1.23 -9.82 2.06
N GLY A 100 1.58 -10.00 3.34
CA GLY A 100 0.84 -9.39 4.45
C GLY A 100 0.86 -7.86 4.40
N LEU A 101 2.00 -7.26 4.08
CA LEU A 101 2.12 -5.80 3.93
C LEU A 101 1.29 -5.28 2.76
N ILE A 102 1.37 -5.94 1.60
CA ILE A 102 0.57 -5.58 0.41
C ILE A 102 -0.92 -5.66 0.74
N PHE A 103 -1.35 -6.76 1.38
CA PHE A 103 -2.75 -6.93 1.76
C PHE A 103 -3.20 -5.84 2.73
N THR A 104 -2.39 -5.53 3.74
CA THR A 104 -2.70 -4.52 4.75
C THR A 104 -2.82 -3.12 4.13
N GLY A 105 -1.87 -2.71 3.29
CA GLY A 105 -1.93 -1.42 2.60
C GLY A 105 -3.09 -1.32 1.61
N ALA A 106 -3.27 -2.34 0.77
CA ALA A 106 -4.40 -2.39 -0.16
C ALA A 106 -5.76 -2.33 0.57
N LEU A 107 -5.88 -2.98 1.73
CA LEU A 107 -7.09 -2.92 2.54
C LEU A 107 -7.33 -1.52 3.11
N GLY A 108 -6.31 -0.84 3.64
CA GLY A 108 -6.43 0.55 4.13
C GLY A 108 -6.98 1.50 3.06
N ASN A 109 -6.41 1.41 1.85
CA ASN A 109 -6.84 2.19 0.69
C ASN A 109 -8.20 1.77 0.11
N LEU A 110 -8.61 0.51 0.26
CA LEU A 110 -9.95 0.05 -0.08
C LEU A 110 -10.98 0.63 0.88
N LEU A 111 -10.68 0.64 2.19
CA LEU A 111 -11.60 1.15 3.18
C LEU A 111 -11.89 2.65 3.02
N ASP A 112 -10.91 3.44 2.58
CA ASP A 112 -11.12 4.84 2.22
C ASP A 112 -12.07 4.95 1.03
N ARG A 113 -11.84 4.19 -0.04
CA ARG A 113 -12.70 4.22 -1.23
C ARG A 113 -14.14 3.81 -0.93
N LEU A 114 -14.34 2.86 -0.01
CA LEU A 114 -15.68 2.45 0.43
C LEU A 114 -16.37 3.52 1.28
N ARG A 115 -15.62 4.23 2.14
CA ARG A 115 -16.18 5.20 3.10
C ARG A 115 -16.32 6.62 2.54
N LEU A 116 -15.33 7.05 1.76
CA LEU A 116 -15.15 8.43 1.30
C LEU A 116 -15.29 8.57 -0.22
N GLY A 117 -15.20 7.47 -0.97
CA GLY A 117 -15.15 7.51 -2.43
C GLY A 117 -13.78 7.91 -3.02
N GLU A 118 -12.80 8.16 -2.16
CA GLU A 118 -11.47 8.65 -2.53
C GLU A 118 -10.45 8.28 -1.44
N VAL A 119 -9.17 8.31 -1.77
CA VAL A 119 -8.07 8.03 -0.84
C VAL A 119 -7.49 9.33 -0.33
N ILE A 120 -7.13 9.37 0.97
CA ILE A 120 -6.45 10.52 1.56
C ILE A 120 -4.93 10.34 1.42
N ASP A 121 -4.30 11.21 0.64
CA ASP A 121 -2.86 11.27 0.44
C ASP A 121 -2.28 12.47 1.17
N PHE A 122 -1.13 12.26 1.83
CA PHE A 122 -0.61 13.25 2.77
C PHE A 122 0.91 13.33 2.87
N LEU A 123 1.64 12.38 2.28
CA LEU A 123 3.10 12.41 2.19
C LEU A 123 3.50 12.99 0.84
N ASP A 124 4.08 14.20 0.83
CA ASP A 124 4.58 14.86 -0.37
C ASP A 124 6.10 15.11 -0.26
N PHE A 125 6.86 14.43 -1.12
CA PHE A 125 8.32 14.58 -1.21
C PHE A 125 8.68 15.30 -2.50
N HIS A 126 9.56 16.28 -2.42
CA HIS A 126 9.89 17.13 -3.56
C HIS A 126 11.33 17.63 -3.54
N LEU A 127 11.84 18.02 -4.72
CA LEU A 127 13.11 18.72 -4.88
C LEU A 127 12.88 19.92 -5.82
N GLY A 128 12.94 21.13 -5.25
CA GLY A 128 12.55 22.34 -5.97
C GLY A 128 11.08 22.27 -6.41
N ARG A 129 10.85 22.38 -7.72
CA ARG A 129 9.52 22.31 -8.36
C ARG A 129 9.03 20.89 -8.67
N TYR A 130 9.89 19.88 -8.50
CA TYR A 130 9.57 18.51 -8.88
C TYR A 130 9.03 17.77 -7.67
N HIS A 131 7.75 17.40 -7.72
CA HIS A 131 7.06 16.65 -6.68
C HIS A 131 6.91 15.19 -7.11
N TRP A 132 7.20 14.27 -6.21
CA TRP A 132 6.71 12.90 -6.31
C TRP A 132 5.20 12.90 -6.06
N PRO A 133 4.39 12.07 -6.75
CA PRO A 133 2.96 11.98 -6.46
C PRO A 133 2.72 11.71 -4.98
N ALA A 134 1.87 12.52 -4.35
CA ALA A 134 1.57 12.34 -2.94
C ALA A 134 1.00 10.94 -2.68
N PHE A 135 1.35 10.37 -1.53
CA PHE A 135 0.97 9.02 -1.12
C PHE A 135 0.68 8.97 0.38
N ASN A 136 0.36 7.79 0.88
CA ASN A 136 0.04 7.58 2.29
C ASN A 136 0.77 6.37 2.89
N LEU A 137 0.43 6.05 4.15
CA LEU A 137 1.02 4.92 4.84
C LEU A 137 0.63 3.58 4.19
N ALA A 138 -0.63 3.41 3.77
CA ALA A 138 -1.05 2.24 3.02
C ALA A 138 -0.24 2.01 1.73
N ASP A 139 0.05 3.05 0.94
CA ASP A 139 0.91 2.93 -0.25
C ASP A 139 2.34 2.52 0.12
N THR A 140 2.87 3.07 1.21
CA THR A 140 4.19 2.71 1.74
C THR A 140 4.25 1.21 2.10
N LEU A 141 3.21 0.68 2.74
CA LEU A 141 3.10 -0.76 3.06
C LEU A 141 3.08 -1.62 1.78
N VAL A 142 2.33 -1.20 0.75
CA VAL A 142 2.31 -1.90 -0.55
C VAL A 142 3.69 -1.90 -1.19
N CYS A 143 4.37 -0.76 -1.24
CA CYS A 143 5.72 -0.64 -1.82
C CYS A 143 6.75 -1.50 -1.07
N LEU A 144 6.78 -1.44 0.26
CA LEU A 144 7.68 -2.26 1.07
C LEU A 144 7.38 -3.76 0.92
N GLY A 145 6.10 -4.14 0.91
CA GLY A 145 5.70 -5.52 0.69
C GLY A 145 6.13 -6.05 -0.69
N ALA A 146 5.97 -5.25 -1.74
CA ALA A 146 6.44 -5.59 -3.08
C ALA A 146 7.97 -5.75 -3.12
N GLY A 147 8.72 -4.83 -2.51
CA GLY A 147 10.18 -4.92 -2.40
C GLY A 147 10.64 -6.18 -1.67
N LEU A 148 9.96 -6.56 -0.59
CA LEU A 148 10.25 -7.80 0.14
C LEU A 148 9.95 -9.06 -0.68
N LEU A 149 8.88 -9.05 -1.49
CA LEU A 149 8.60 -10.18 -2.39
C LEU A 149 9.68 -10.33 -3.45
N VAL A 150 10.11 -9.23 -4.07
CA VAL A 150 11.24 -9.25 -5.02
C VAL A 150 12.49 -9.79 -4.34
N TRP A 151 12.81 -9.31 -3.15
CA TRP A 151 13.96 -9.80 -2.37
C TRP A 151 13.85 -11.28 -2.01
N ALA A 152 12.65 -11.78 -1.69
CA ALA A 152 12.42 -13.19 -1.38
C ALA A 152 12.64 -14.09 -2.60
N ILE A 153 12.24 -13.63 -3.79
CA ILE A 153 12.44 -14.36 -5.05
C ILE A 153 13.94 -14.45 -5.37
N LEU A 154 14.66 -13.32 -5.29
CA LEU A 154 16.09 -13.28 -5.60
C LEU A 154 16.93 -14.19 -4.69
N GLN A 155 16.55 -14.37 -3.43
CA GLN A 155 17.24 -15.31 -2.52
C GLN A 155 17.00 -16.78 -2.87
N LYS A 156 15.82 -17.11 -3.41
CA LYS A 156 15.46 -18.49 -3.75
C LYS A 156 16.22 -18.99 -4.97
N ASP A 157 16.45 -18.12 -5.95
CA ASP A 157 17.24 -18.42 -7.16
C ASP A 157 18.73 -18.63 -6.87
N GLN A 158 19.25 -18.04 -5.77
CA GLN A 158 20.66 -18.19 -5.37
C GLN A 158 20.96 -19.45 -4.56
N SER A 159 19.93 -20.21 -4.16
CA SER A 159 20.12 -21.47 -3.45
C SER A 159 20.42 -22.57 -4.49
N PRO A 160 21.65 -23.10 -4.59
CA PRO A 160 21.98 -24.07 -5.63
C PRO A 160 21.13 -25.33 -5.46
N ASP A 161 20.57 -25.80 -6.58
CA ASP A 161 19.80 -27.03 -6.62
C ASP A 161 20.76 -28.23 -6.46
N VAL A 162 20.95 -28.69 -5.22
CA VAL A 162 21.80 -29.85 -4.88
C VAL A 162 21.14 -31.18 -5.29
N SER A 163 20.03 -31.17 -6.06
CA SER A 163 19.27 -32.38 -6.38
C SER A 163 19.64 -33.11 -7.68
N HIS A 164 20.66 -32.65 -8.42
CA HIS A 164 21.21 -33.37 -9.58
C HIS A 164 22.52 -34.10 -9.27
N SER A 165 22.52 -34.97 -8.26
CA SER A 165 23.56 -35.99 -8.12
C SER A 165 23.13 -37.14 -7.22
N LEU A 166 22.20 -37.99 -7.69
CA LEU A 166 22.13 -39.43 -7.37
C LEU A 166 21.39 -40.17 -8.49
#